data_AF-A0A8J8AMZ3-F1
#
_entry.id   AF-A0A8J8AMZ3-F1
#
_cell.length_a   1.000
_cell.length_b   1.000
_cell.length_c   1.000
_cell.angle_alpha   90.00
_cell.angle_beta   90.00
_cell.angle_gamma   90.00
#
_symmetry.space_group_name_H-M   'P 1'
#
loop_
_entity.id
_entity.type
_entity.pdbx_description
1 polymer ?
#
loop_
_entity_poly.entity_id
_entity_poly.type
_entity_poly.pdbx_seq_one_letter_code
_entity_poly.pdbx_strand_id
1 'polypeptide(L)'
;MPNDQLYEIFGEVIASKDFLKAFLITTIATFLMYFAAPTIVKALGKEDLLKALRVTLSALGAFVGFIISSAIIEPKRIVEEE
;
A
#
# COMPACT_ATOMS: atom_id res chain seq x y z
N MET A 1 7.35 -6.49 -27.39
CA MET A 1 7.29 -5.75 -26.11
C MET A 1 7.99 -6.62 -25.07
N PRO A 2 8.91 -6.10 -24.25
CA PRO A 2 9.72 -6.97 -23.41
C PRO A 2 8.81 -7.70 -22.41
N ASN A 3 9.12 -8.98 -22.17
CA ASN A 3 8.43 -9.91 -21.29
C ASN A 3 8.00 -9.21 -19.99
N ASP A 4 6.69 -9.04 -19.78
CA ASP A 4 6.19 -8.67 -18.45
C ASP A 4 6.61 -9.79 -17.50
N GLN A 5 7.65 -9.54 -16.68
CA GLN A 5 8.07 -10.47 -15.65
C GLN A 5 6.87 -10.70 -14.73
N LEU A 6 6.41 -11.94 -14.70
CA LEU A 6 5.35 -12.40 -13.83
C LEU A 6 6.00 -12.87 -12.52
N TYR A 7 5.51 -12.38 -11.39
CA TYR A 7 5.96 -12.78 -10.07
C TYR A 7 4.88 -13.65 -9.44
N GLU A 8 5.28 -14.81 -8.93
CA GLU A 8 4.42 -15.64 -8.11
C GLU A 8 4.49 -15.17 -6.65
N ILE A 9 3.34 -14.79 -6.11
CA ILE A 9 3.18 -14.28 -4.74
C ILE A 9 1.97 -15.00 -4.15
N PHE A 10 2.18 -15.80 -3.10
CA PHE A 10 1.13 -16.60 -2.43
C PHE A 10 0.32 -17.52 -3.36
N GLY A 11 0.97 -18.12 -4.37
CA GLY A 11 0.30 -18.99 -5.36
C GLY A 11 -0.53 -18.24 -6.41
N GLU A 12 -0.45 -16.91 -6.42
CA GLU A 12 -1.06 -16.07 -7.45
C GLU A 12 0.02 -15.40 -8.30
N VAL A 13 -0.27 -15.20 -9.58
CA VAL A 13 0.69 -14.61 -10.51
C VAL A 13 0.33 -13.17 -10.81
N ILE A 14 1.27 -12.29 -10.48
CA ILE A 14 1.11 -10.85 -10.52
C ILE A 14 2.12 -10.28 -11.52
N ALA A 15 1.65 -9.46 -12.45
CA ALA A 15 2.55 -8.78 -13.37
C ALA A 15 3.40 -7.73 -12.63
N SER A 16 4.67 -7.58 -13.02
CA SER A 16 5.58 -6.56 -12.49
C SER A 16 4.97 -5.16 -12.44
N LYS A 17 4.18 -4.81 -13.47
CA LYS A 17 3.48 -3.52 -13.56
C LYS A 17 2.42 -3.36 -12.48
N ASP A 18 1.71 -4.42 -12.14
CA ASP A 18 0.66 -4.39 -11.12
C ASP A 18 1.29 -4.35 -9.72
N PHE A 19 2.40 -5.06 -9.52
CA PHE A 19 3.22 -4.88 -8.32
C PHE A 19 3.69 -3.43 -8.16
N LEU A 20 4.20 -2.81 -9.23
CA LEU A 20 4.61 -1.40 -9.19
C LEU A 20 3.44 -0.45 -8.88
N LYS A 21 2.25 -0.70 -9.45
CA LYS A 21 1.03 0.06 -9.11
C LYS A 21 0.68 -0.10 -7.63
N ALA A 22 0.67 -1.32 -7.11
CA ALA A 22 0.39 -1.59 -5.69
C ALA A 22 1.37 -0.87 -4.77
N PHE A 23 2.66 -0.94 -5.12
CA PHE A 23 3.73 -0.24 -4.40
C PHE A 23 3.50 1.28 -4.39
N LEU A 24 3.18 1.88 -5.54
CA LEU A 24 2.93 3.31 -5.65
C LEU A 24 1.68 3.74 -4.87
N ILE A 25 0.57 3.03 -5.00
CA ILE A 25 -0.68 3.31 -4.26
C ILE A 25 -0.41 3.26 -2.75
N THR A 26 0.25 2.20 -2.29
CA THR A 26 0.55 1.99 -0.87
C THR A 26 1.50 3.07 -0.33
N THR A 27 2.53 3.41 -1.09
CA THR A 27 3.49 4.45 -0.74
C THR A 27 2.81 5.81 -0.63
N ILE A 28 2.00 6.20 -1.62
CA ILE A 28 1.27 7.47 -1.62
C ILE A 28 0.32 7.54 -0.42
N ALA A 29 -0.48 6.51 -0.17
CA ALA A 29 -1.40 6.47 0.96
C ALA A 29 -0.67 6.58 2.32
N THR A 30 0.47 5.89 2.47
CA THR A 30 1.32 5.97 3.65
C THR A 30 1.84 7.38 3.89
N PHE A 31 2.37 8.04 2.86
CA PHE A 31 2.90 9.40 2.98
C PHE A 31 1.80 10.43 3.23
N LEU A 32 0.65 10.31 2.59
CA LEU A 32 -0.50 11.20 2.86
C LEU A 32 -0.88 11.17 4.34
N MET A 33 -0.99 9.97 4.92
CA MET A 33 -1.30 9.82 6.34
C MET A 33 -0.16 10.30 7.26
N TYR A 34 1.10 10.06 6.87
CA TYR A 34 2.27 10.59 7.60
C TYR A 34 2.25 12.11 7.70
N PHE A 35 1.99 12.80 6.58
CA PHE A 35 1.95 14.26 6.52
C PHE A 35 0.67 14.86 7.11
N ALA A 36 -0.41 14.08 7.24
CA ALA A 36 -1.62 14.49 7.95
C ALA A 36 -1.44 14.48 9.49
N ALA A 37 -0.53 13.65 10.01
CA ALA A 37 -0.32 13.48 11.45
C ALA A 37 -0.08 14.78 12.25
N PRO A 38 0.77 15.74 11.80
CA PRO A 38 0.97 17.01 12.51
C PRO A 38 -0.31 17.83 12.65
N THR A 39 -1.16 17.84 11.62
CA THR A 39 -2.43 18.58 11.63
C THR A 39 -3.40 17.99 12.65
N ILE A 40 -3.47 16.66 12.73
CA ILE A 40 -4.33 15.94 13.69
C ILE A 40 -3.86 16.20 15.12
N VAL A 41 -2.56 16.13 15.37
CA VAL A 41 -1.99 16.36 16.70
C VAL A 41 -2.21 17.79 17.18
N LYS A 42 -2.03 18.78 16.29
CA LYS A 42 -2.35 20.17 16.60
C LYS A 42 -3.82 20.36 16.96
N ALA A 43 -4.73 19.71 16.24
CA ALA A 43 -6.16 19.76 16.54
C ALA A 43 -6.50 19.13 17.92
N LEU A 44 -5.74 18.13 18.36
CA LEU A 44 -5.93 17.46 19.65
C LEU A 44 -5.18 18.12 20.82
N GLY A 45 -4.31 19.10 20.56
CA GLY A 45 -3.51 19.79 21.58
C GLY A 45 -2.47 18.90 22.28
N LYS A 46 -2.02 17.81 21.65
CA LYS A 46 -1.14 16.77 22.25
C LYS A 46 0.15 16.55 21.45
N GLU A 47 0.96 17.60 21.32
CA GLU A 47 2.19 17.61 20.48
C GLU A 47 3.20 16.51 20.81
N ASP A 48 3.20 16.05 22.06
CA ASP A 48 3.98 14.92 22.59
C ASP A 48 3.70 13.60 21.84
N LEU A 49 2.51 13.43 21.26
CA LEU A 49 2.12 12.22 20.54
C LEU A 49 2.55 12.20 19.07
N LEU A 50 3.18 13.25 18.55
CA LEU A 50 3.46 13.39 17.11
C LEU A 50 4.22 12.22 16.50
N LYS A 51 5.26 11.74 17.19
CA LYS A 51 6.08 10.63 16.69
C LYS A 51 5.29 9.33 16.62
N ALA A 52 4.57 9.00 17.70
CA ALA A 52 3.73 7.80 17.76
C ALA A 52 2.63 7.86 16.70
N LEU A 53 1.93 9.00 16.59
CA LEU A 53 0.83 9.16 15.64
C LEU A 53 1.31 9.08 14.19
N ARG A 54 2.50 9.63 13.87
CA ARG A 54 3.11 9.47 12.53
C ARG A 54 3.27 8.01 12.16
N VAL A 55 3.85 7.19 13.03
CA VAL A 55 4.05 5.76 12.76
C VAL A 55 2.71 5.06 12.59
N THR A 56 1.76 5.28 13.51
CA THR A 56 0.44 4.65 13.47
C THR A 56 -0.34 5.04 12.21
N LEU A 57 -0.36 6.33 11.86
CA LEU A 57 -1.06 6.80 10.66
C LEU A 57 -0.37 6.34 9.38
N SER A 58 0.96 6.26 9.33
CA SER A 58 1.67 5.64 8.21
C SER A 58 1.30 4.17 8.05
N ALA A 59 1.29 3.39 9.13
CA ALA A 59 0.88 1.99 9.07
C ALA A 59 -0.59 1.84 8.62
N LEU A 60 -1.48 2.71 9.10
CA LEU A 60 -2.87 2.75 8.66
C LEU A 60 -2.97 3.13 7.17
N GLY A 61 -2.18 4.10 6.71
CA GLY A 61 -2.11 4.49 5.31
C GLY A 61 -1.61 3.36 4.41
N ALA A 62 -0.61 2.60 4.85
CA ALA A 62 -0.12 1.41 4.15
C ALA A 62 -1.22 0.34 4.07
N PHE A 63 -1.94 0.09 5.15
CA PHE A 63 -3.05 -0.87 5.18
C PHE A 63 -4.20 -0.47 4.24
N VAL A 64 -4.59 0.81 4.25
CA VAL A 64 -5.61 1.35 3.33
C VAL A 64 -5.13 1.26 1.88
N GLY A 65 -3.87 1.62 1.61
CA GLY A 65 -3.26 1.53 0.30
C GLY A 65 -3.20 0.09 -0.23
N PHE A 66 -2.92 -0.88 0.65
CA PHE A 66 -3.00 -2.29 0.34
C PHE A 66 -4.42 -2.69 -0.09
N ILE A 67 -5.44 -2.38 0.72
CA ILE A 67 -6.86 -2.67 0.39
C ILE A 67 -7.24 -2.07 -0.98
N ILE A 68 -6.90 -0.81 -1.21
CA ILE A 68 -7.19 -0.12 -2.48
C ILE A 68 -6.49 -0.83 -3.64
N SER A 69 -5.20 -1.18 -3.48
CA SER A 69 -4.46 -1.88 -4.53
C SER A 69 -5.03 -3.27 -4.82
N SER A 70 -5.43 -4.03 -3.80
CA SER A 70 -6.07 -5.34 -3.95
C SER A 70 -7.43 -5.26 -4.63
N ALA A 71 -8.17 -4.17 -4.46
CA ALA A 71 -9.44 -3.97 -5.16
C ALA A 71 -9.26 -3.59 -6.65
N ILE A 72 -8.11 -3.03 -7.02
CA ILE A 72 -7.81 -2.58 -8.39
C ILE A 72 -7.07 -3.66 -9.19
N ILE A 73 -6.24 -4.46 -8.53
CA ILE A 73 -5.39 -5.47 -9.16
C ILE A 73 -6.09 -6.81 -9.06
N GLU A 74 -6.59 -7.29 -10.19
CA GLU A 74 -7.08 -8.66 -10.29
C GLU A 74 -5.88 -9.63 -10.37
N PRO A 75 -5.74 -10.57 -9.42
CA PRO A 75 -4.71 -11.58 -9.50
C PRO A 75 -4.99 -12.51 -10.69
N LYS A 76 -3.95 -12.79 -11.48
CA LYS A 76 -4.05 -13.77 -12.56
C LYS A 76 -3.71 -15.12 -11.96
N ARG A 77 -4.72 -15.98 -11.79
CA ARG A 77 -4.48 -17.38 -11.41
C ARG A 77 -3.88 -18.11 -12.61
N ILE A 78 -2.73 -18.74 -12.42
CA ILE A 78 -2.31 -19.82 -13.31
C ILE A 78 -3.06 -21.05 -12.79
N VAL A 79 -3.99 -21.57 -13.59
CA VAL A 79 -4.49 -22.93 -13.39
C VAL A 79 -3.40 -23.81 -13.97
N GLU A 80 -2.58 -24.44 -13.13
CA GLU A 80 -1.77 -25.57 -13.61
C GLU A 80 -2.76 -26.66 -13.99
N GLU A 81 -3.01 -26.83 -15.29
CA GLU A 81 -3.55 -28.09 -15.82
C GLU A 81 -2.42 -29.12 -15.67
N GLU A 82 -2.59 -30.07 -14.75
CA GLU A 82 -1.83 -31.34 -14.77
C GLU A 82 -2.01 -32.05 -16.12
#